data_AF-A0A966EU31-F1
#
_entry.id   AF-A0A966EU31-F1
#
_cell.length_a   1.000
_cell.length_b   1.000
_cell.length_c   1.000
_cell.angle_alpha   90.00
_cell.angle_beta   90.00
_cell.angle_gamma   90.00
#
_symmetry.space_group_name_H-M   'P 1'
#
loop_
_entity.id
_entity.type
_entity.pdbx_description
1 polymer ?
#
loop_
_entity_poly.entity_id
_entity_poly.type
_entity_poly.pdbx_seq_one_letter_code
_entity_poly.pdbx_strand_id
1 'polypeptide(L)'
;MGSGISEANETDAGNLLGEQRGKPVPVGSTPAAWLKENLFANVANTVLTLVGGLATALVLRGVLNFVFSEERRWDAVRTNLRALMTLAYPESQYARIWVSVAVLVTLAGLSSGLWANWGTIRVQRLCGWVMSLGGFIILCILLREPSALVDDKGIVLLDSFSEPVRESFGSAMMSRSTWWIVGISFVGSGCAGWCRLDKSGRTKVVSATSTVLVPLGVLVASLWVAPYGHYAYSDGLFIAEPGERVALSTAIPWTWLYLLLIGTMVLGRFVRSSDLAAIAKTLVNVSWLISPFVLYWVILRDPDFDYAHVVSTDLPMGILFGFLGSIILWWLTRSAGETARIFAVCLVGIAGFNWVAAAFGWYPMLQKARISFLLLAIAALLAPNFVGDVAKRKKLVMYWLTTML
;
A
#
# COMPACT_ATOMS: atom_id res chain seq x y z
N MET A 1 67.96 40.03 20.70
CA MET A 1 67.17 40.05 19.45
C MET A 1 66.47 38.71 19.36
N GLY A 2 65.26 38.49 19.87
CA GLY A 2 64.00 39.20 19.63
C GLY A 2 63.11 38.23 18.84
N SER A 3 62.41 37.31 19.51
CA SER A 3 60.96 37.35 19.76
C SER A 3 60.12 37.76 18.55
N GLY A 4 59.38 36.82 17.97
CA GLY A 4 58.46 37.07 16.86
C GLY A 4 57.60 35.86 16.50
N ILE A 5 57.01 35.21 17.51
CA ILE A 5 55.80 34.42 17.30
C ILE A 5 54.68 35.46 17.13
N SER A 6 54.19 35.63 15.91
CA SER A 6 52.95 36.35 15.60
C SER A 6 51.93 35.24 15.28
N GLU A 7 51.05 34.89 16.23
CA GLU A 7 49.74 35.54 16.43
C GLU A 7 49.07 35.90 15.09
N ALA A 8 48.79 34.87 14.30
CA ALA A 8 47.82 34.93 13.22
C ALA A 8 46.53 34.21 13.67
N ASN A 9 45.71 34.98 14.38
CA ASN A 9 44.24 34.94 14.36
C ASN A 9 43.53 33.62 14.74
N GLU A 10 43.54 33.29 16.04
CA GLU A 10 42.42 32.57 16.69
C GLU A 10 41.11 33.39 16.73
N THR A 11 41.16 34.65 16.30
CA THR A 11 40.04 35.61 16.32
C THR A 11 39.01 35.40 15.20
N ASP A 12 39.34 34.65 14.13
CA ASP A 12 38.40 34.42 13.01
C ASP A 12 37.53 33.16 13.18
N ALA A 13 37.87 32.26 14.11
CA ALA A 13 37.05 31.09 14.41
C ALA A 13 35.83 31.41 15.30
N GLY A 14 35.87 32.53 16.03
CA GLY A 14 34.78 32.99 16.90
C GLY A 14 33.60 33.65 16.15
N ASN A 15 33.84 34.18 14.95
CA ASN A 15 32.81 34.87 14.16
C ASN A 15 31.97 33.94 13.28
N LEU A 16 32.39 32.69 13.05
CA LEU A 16 31.61 31.71 12.29
C LEU A 16 30.57 30.97 13.14
N LEU A 17 30.55 31.19 14.46
CA LEU A 17 29.60 30.59 15.40
C LEU A 17 28.53 31.58 15.91
N GLY A 18 28.54 32.83 15.42
CA GLY A 18 27.68 33.91 15.91
C GLY A 18 26.45 34.28 15.07
N GLU A 19 26.29 33.74 13.86
CA GLU A 19 25.28 34.24 12.91
C GLU A 19 24.32 33.18 12.34
N GLN A 20 23.94 32.20 13.18
CA GLN A 20 22.63 31.56 13.05
C GLN A 20 21.64 32.15 14.08
N ARG A 21 21.62 33.48 14.20
CA ARG A 21 20.45 34.19 14.73
C ARG A 21 19.28 33.78 13.84
N GLY A 22 18.30 33.12 14.46
CA GLY A 22 17.21 32.43 13.78
C GLY A 22 16.69 33.21 12.59
N LYS A 23 16.63 32.54 11.43
CA LYS A 23 15.80 33.01 10.31
C LYS A 23 14.48 33.50 10.92
N PRO A 24 14.04 34.74 10.68
CA PRO A 24 12.75 35.18 11.18
C PRO A 24 11.75 34.11 10.73
N VAL A 25 10.98 33.60 11.70
CA VAL A 25 9.85 32.71 11.41
C VAL A 25 9.11 33.40 10.28
N PRO A 26 9.00 32.79 9.07
CA PRO A 26 8.35 33.47 7.97
C PRO A 26 6.97 33.87 8.48
N VAL A 27 6.71 35.18 8.49
CA VAL A 27 5.40 35.72 8.81
C VAL A 27 4.45 34.93 7.93
N GLY A 28 3.54 34.16 8.54
CA GLY A 28 2.67 33.26 7.80
C GLY A 28 1.99 34.08 6.72
N SER A 29 2.38 33.86 5.46
CA SER A 29 1.84 34.59 4.32
C SER A 29 0.32 34.44 4.40
N THR A 30 -0.41 35.56 4.37
CA THR A 30 -1.88 35.49 4.27
C THR A 30 -2.22 34.59 3.07
N PRO A 31 -3.34 33.84 3.09
CA PRO A 31 -3.68 32.94 1.98
C PRO A 31 -3.65 33.64 0.61
N ALA A 32 -4.04 34.92 0.56
CA ALA A 32 -3.95 35.75 -0.64
C ALA A 32 -2.51 36.06 -1.08
N ALA A 33 -1.61 36.38 -0.13
CA ALA A 33 -0.19 36.58 -0.42
C ALA A 33 0.45 35.27 -0.93
N TRP A 34 0.12 34.14 -0.30
CA TRP A 34 0.59 32.82 -0.75
C TRP A 34 0.12 32.52 -2.19
N LEU A 35 -1.16 32.75 -2.50
CA LEU A 35 -1.69 32.54 -3.86
C LEU A 35 -0.98 33.41 -4.89
N LYS A 36 -0.74 34.69 -4.56
CA LYS A 36 -0.01 35.62 -5.44
C LYS A 36 1.42 35.15 -5.68
N GLU A 37 2.11 34.68 -4.66
CA GLU A 37 3.50 34.23 -4.76
C GLU A 37 3.64 32.87 -5.48
N ASN A 38 2.67 31.96 -5.34
CA ASN A 38 2.80 30.59 -5.83
C ASN A 38 2.09 30.36 -7.17
N LEU A 39 0.89 30.90 -7.35
CA LEU A 39 0.07 30.66 -8.55
C LEU A 39 0.10 31.83 -9.53
N PHE A 40 0.15 33.07 -9.03
CA PHE A 40 0.01 34.27 -9.86
C PHE A 40 1.28 35.15 -9.85
N ALA A 41 2.45 34.53 -9.69
CA ALA A 41 3.72 35.26 -9.52
C ALA A 41 4.11 36.12 -10.74
N ASN A 42 3.75 35.67 -11.94
CA ASN A 42 3.96 36.37 -13.19
C ASN A 42 2.82 36.03 -14.19
N VAL A 43 2.83 36.69 -15.35
CA VAL A 43 1.78 36.52 -16.39
C VAL A 43 1.73 35.08 -16.90
N ALA A 44 2.88 34.44 -17.12
CA ALA A 44 2.93 33.05 -17.58
C ALA A 44 2.31 32.07 -16.57
N ASN A 45 2.64 32.20 -15.28
CA ASN A 45 2.07 31.41 -14.19
C ASN A 45 0.57 31.68 -14.03
N THR A 46 0.14 32.93 -14.25
CA THR A 46 -1.28 33.30 -14.25
C THR A 46 -2.03 32.60 -15.37
N VAL A 47 -1.52 32.67 -16.61
CA VAL A 47 -2.11 31.98 -17.76
C VAL A 47 -2.12 30.48 -17.52
N LEU A 48 -1.02 29.89 -17.05
CA LEU A 48 -0.92 28.46 -16.76
C LEU A 48 -1.90 28.04 -15.66
N THR A 49 -2.05 28.84 -14.60
CA THR A 49 -3.01 28.56 -13.51
C THR A 49 -4.45 28.63 -14.02
N LEU A 50 -4.79 29.63 -14.84
CA LEU A 50 -6.14 29.76 -15.41
C LEU A 50 -6.46 28.63 -16.39
N VAL A 51 -5.56 28.35 -17.34
CA VAL A 51 -5.73 27.28 -18.34
C VAL A 51 -5.73 25.91 -17.65
N GLY A 52 -4.80 25.66 -16.74
CA GLY A 52 -4.71 24.42 -15.98
C GLY A 52 -5.90 24.22 -15.05
N GLY A 53 -6.35 25.27 -14.37
CA GLY A 53 -7.55 25.24 -13.53
C GLY A 53 -8.81 24.95 -14.35
N LEU A 54 -8.99 25.62 -15.49
CA LEU A 54 -10.09 25.36 -16.41
C LEU A 54 -10.05 23.93 -16.96
N ALA A 55 -8.89 23.48 -17.45
CA ALA A 55 -8.71 22.12 -17.95
C ALA A 55 -9.03 21.08 -16.86
N THR A 56 -8.56 21.30 -15.63
CA THR A 56 -8.86 20.42 -14.48
C THR A 56 -10.36 20.39 -14.19
N ALA A 57 -11.04 21.55 -14.21
CA ALA A 57 -12.48 21.62 -13.99
C ALA A 57 -13.28 20.91 -15.09
N LEU A 58 -12.87 21.04 -16.36
CA LEU A 58 -13.49 20.35 -17.49
C LEU A 58 -13.27 18.84 -17.43
N VAL A 59 -12.07 18.39 -17.09
CA VAL A 59 -11.77 16.95 -16.89
C VAL A 59 -12.59 16.41 -15.72
N LEU A 60 -12.62 17.12 -14.59
CA LEU A 60 -13.41 16.70 -13.42
C LEU A 60 -14.90 16.62 -13.76
N ARG A 61 -15.45 17.63 -14.46
CA ARG A 61 -16.82 17.60 -14.97
C ARG A 61 -17.06 16.40 -15.90
N GLY A 62 -16.15 16.16 -16.86
CA GLY A 62 -16.24 15.02 -17.77
C GLY A 62 -16.25 13.67 -17.05
N VAL A 63 -15.37 13.49 -16.05
CA VAL A 63 -15.33 12.28 -15.21
C VAL A 63 -16.62 12.13 -14.40
N LEU A 64 -17.11 13.21 -13.78
CA LEU A 64 -18.36 13.18 -13.02
C LEU A 64 -19.54 12.80 -13.91
N ASN A 65 -19.65 13.40 -15.09
CA ASN A 65 -20.73 13.10 -16.03
C ASN A 65 -20.60 11.68 -16.59
N PHE A 66 -19.38 11.19 -16.81
CA PHE A 66 -19.14 9.80 -17.18
C PHE A 66 -19.60 8.84 -16.08
N VAL A 67 -19.17 9.06 -14.83
CA VAL A 67 -19.49 8.19 -13.69
C VAL A 67 -20.99 8.21 -13.39
N PHE A 68 -21.64 9.37 -13.46
CA PHE A 68 -23.05 9.53 -13.12
C PHE A 68 -24.00 9.54 -14.32
N SER A 69 -23.54 9.13 -15.51
CA SER A 69 -24.39 9.02 -16.70
C SER A 69 -25.45 7.93 -16.51
N GLU A 70 -26.66 8.18 -16.98
CA GLU A 70 -27.77 7.21 -16.92
C GLU A 70 -27.50 5.95 -17.75
N GLU A 71 -26.63 6.04 -18.77
CA GLU A 71 -26.22 4.90 -19.57
C GLU A 71 -25.35 3.91 -18.77
N ARG A 72 -24.77 4.34 -17.66
CA ARG A 72 -23.85 3.52 -16.87
C ARG A 72 -24.60 2.66 -15.86
N ARG A 73 -24.71 1.37 -16.21
CA ARG A 73 -25.26 0.31 -15.36
C ARG A 73 -24.24 -0.16 -14.31
N TRP A 74 -23.91 0.69 -13.36
CA TRP A 74 -23.03 0.34 -12.24
C TRP A 74 -23.59 -0.80 -11.37
N ASP A 75 -24.88 -1.10 -11.48
CA ASP A 75 -25.51 -2.25 -10.84
C ASP A 75 -24.80 -3.56 -11.17
N ALA A 76 -24.41 -3.77 -12.43
CA ALA A 76 -23.70 -4.97 -12.84
C ALA A 76 -22.34 -5.10 -12.12
N VAL A 77 -21.64 -3.99 -11.90
CA VAL A 77 -20.37 -3.98 -11.14
C VAL A 77 -20.63 -4.25 -9.67
N ARG A 78 -21.68 -3.67 -9.07
CA ARG A 78 -22.03 -3.89 -7.66
C ARG A 78 -22.43 -5.33 -7.38
N THR A 79 -23.28 -5.89 -8.23
CA THR A 79 -23.72 -7.30 -8.10
C THR A 79 -22.57 -8.27 -8.33
N ASN A 80 -21.69 -8.00 -9.31
CA ASN A 80 -20.58 -8.89 -9.64
C ASN A 80 -19.25 -8.51 -8.97
N LEU A 81 -19.23 -7.54 -8.03
CA LEU A 81 -18.00 -7.06 -7.41
C LEU A 81 -17.24 -8.22 -6.76
N ARG A 82 -17.98 -9.16 -6.16
CA ARG A 82 -17.45 -10.38 -5.59
C ARG A 82 -16.67 -11.20 -6.63
N ALA A 83 -17.29 -11.50 -7.77
CA ALA A 83 -16.65 -12.24 -8.86
C ALA A 83 -15.49 -11.47 -9.51
N LEU A 84 -15.56 -10.14 -9.59
CA LEU A 84 -14.47 -9.30 -10.08
C LEU A 84 -13.22 -9.37 -9.17
N MET A 85 -13.43 -9.45 -7.85
CA MET A 85 -12.34 -9.45 -6.86
C MET A 85 -11.73 -10.84 -6.64
N THR A 86 -12.54 -11.90 -6.64
CA THR A 86 -12.08 -13.27 -6.38
C THR A 86 -11.89 -14.10 -7.65
N LEU A 87 -12.28 -13.57 -8.82
CA LEU A 87 -12.20 -14.24 -10.11
C LEU A 87 -12.81 -15.65 -10.04
N ALA A 88 -12.04 -16.67 -10.41
CA ALA A 88 -12.46 -18.08 -10.43
C ALA A 88 -12.24 -18.81 -9.09
N TYR A 89 -11.98 -18.11 -7.99
CA TYR A 89 -11.76 -18.77 -6.69
C TYR A 89 -13.06 -19.39 -6.17
N PRO A 90 -13.07 -20.65 -5.73
CA PRO A 90 -14.31 -21.35 -5.34
C PRO A 90 -14.86 -20.81 -4.01
N GLU A 91 -16.17 -20.58 -3.95
CA GLU A 91 -16.86 -20.01 -2.77
C GLU A 91 -16.63 -20.82 -1.49
N SER A 92 -16.65 -22.14 -1.58
CA SER A 92 -16.42 -23.05 -0.44
C SER A 92 -15.07 -22.84 0.24
N GLN A 93 -14.11 -22.21 -0.44
CA GLN A 93 -12.76 -22.00 0.05
C GLN A 93 -12.48 -20.55 0.48
N TYR A 94 -13.49 -19.67 0.53
CA TYR A 94 -13.29 -18.24 0.82
C TYR A 94 -12.71 -17.97 2.21
N ALA A 95 -12.85 -18.91 3.14
CA ALA A 95 -12.16 -18.85 4.42
C ALA A 95 -10.64 -18.64 4.27
N ARG A 96 -10.01 -19.20 3.22
CA ARG A 96 -8.57 -19.05 2.93
C ARG A 96 -8.20 -17.61 2.55
N ILE A 97 -9.08 -16.90 1.86
CA ILE A 97 -8.89 -15.48 1.53
C ILE A 97 -8.90 -14.67 2.83
N TRP A 98 -9.88 -14.94 3.72
CA TRP A 98 -9.94 -14.28 5.02
C TRP A 98 -8.74 -14.57 5.90
N VAL A 99 -8.25 -15.81 5.93
CA VAL A 99 -7.01 -16.18 6.63
C VAL A 99 -5.83 -15.41 6.05
N SER A 100 -5.73 -15.27 4.72
CA SER A 100 -4.66 -14.53 4.07
C SER A 100 -4.66 -13.05 4.47
N VAL A 101 -5.84 -12.43 4.46
CA VAL A 101 -6.00 -11.04 4.92
C VAL A 101 -5.68 -10.93 6.42
N ALA A 102 -6.08 -11.90 7.24
CA ALA A 102 -5.78 -11.92 8.67
C ALA A 102 -4.27 -11.99 8.97
N VAL A 103 -3.51 -12.77 8.20
CA VAL A 103 -2.04 -12.81 8.28
C VAL A 103 -1.46 -11.43 7.96
N LEU A 104 -1.88 -10.81 6.85
CA LEU A 104 -1.38 -9.47 6.47
C LEU A 104 -1.75 -8.40 7.50
N VAL A 105 -2.97 -8.44 8.02
CA VAL A 105 -3.46 -7.52 9.07
C VAL A 105 -2.69 -7.71 10.38
N THR A 106 -2.38 -8.96 10.75
CA THR A 106 -1.55 -9.27 11.91
C THR A 106 -0.14 -8.69 11.76
N LEU A 107 0.48 -8.89 10.60
CA LEU A 107 1.79 -8.33 10.30
C LEU A 107 1.75 -6.79 10.30
N ALA A 108 0.71 -6.19 9.72
CA ALA A 108 0.52 -4.74 9.72
C ALA A 108 0.34 -4.18 11.14
N GLY A 109 -0.46 -4.83 11.97
CA GLY A 109 -0.68 -4.43 13.37
C GLY A 109 0.58 -4.54 14.20
N LEU A 110 1.25 -5.71 14.18
CA LEU A 110 2.57 -5.89 14.81
C LEU A 110 3.58 -4.84 14.32
N SER A 111 3.56 -4.53 13.01
CA SER A 111 4.44 -3.52 12.41
C SER A 111 4.15 -2.11 12.91
N SER A 112 2.88 -1.75 13.03
CA SER A 112 2.51 -0.47 13.63
C SER A 112 2.88 -0.39 15.12
N GLY A 113 2.83 -1.51 15.85
CA GLY A 113 3.12 -1.54 17.28
C GLY A 113 4.62 -1.53 17.63
N LEU A 114 5.42 -2.33 16.92
CA LEU A 114 6.86 -2.49 17.16
C LEU A 114 7.69 -1.28 16.67
N TRP A 115 7.18 -0.55 15.68
CA TRP A 115 7.82 0.66 15.14
C TRP A 115 7.03 1.90 15.58
N ALA A 116 7.47 2.58 16.65
CA ALA A 116 6.78 3.78 17.17
C ALA A 116 6.76 4.99 16.25
N ASN A 117 7.70 5.08 15.31
CA ASN A 117 8.04 6.35 14.71
C ASN A 117 7.31 6.56 13.38
N TRP A 118 6.00 6.33 13.35
CA TRP A 118 5.16 6.78 12.23
C TRP A 118 5.01 8.32 12.22
N GLY A 119 5.54 8.97 13.26
CA GLY A 119 5.55 10.42 13.41
C GLY A 119 4.24 10.93 13.99
N THR A 120 4.19 12.24 14.16
CA THR A 120 3.00 12.95 14.61
C THR A 120 2.54 13.89 13.51
N ILE A 121 1.22 14.03 13.39
CA ILE A 121 0.60 14.92 12.41
C ILE A 121 0.05 16.13 13.18
N ARG A 122 0.35 17.33 12.68
CA ARG A 122 -0.21 18.58 13.22
C ARG A 122 -1.72 18.58 13.03
N VAL A 123 -2.49 18.83 14.09
CA VAL A 123 -3.97 18.86 14.04
C VAL A 123 -4.46 19.89 13.03
N GLN A 124 -3.76 21.02 12.90
CA GLN A 124 -4.03 22.03 11.89
C GLN A 124 -4.03 21.44 10.47
N ARG A 125 -3.05 20.60 10.13
CA ARG A 125 -3.00 19.94 8.81
C ARG A 125 -4.18 18.98 8.61
N LEU A 126 -4.60 18.26 9.65
CA LEU A 126 -5.79 17.39 9.60
C LEU A 126 -7.07 18.20 9.35
N CYS A 127 -7.26 19.31 10.06
CA CYS A 127 -8.38 20.22 9.83
C CYS A 127 -8.37 20.75 8.38
N GLY A 128 -7.20 21.11 7.85
CA GLY A 128 -7.04 21.51 6.45
C GLY A 128 -7.45 20.42 5.45
N TRP A 129 -7.08 19.16 5.69
CA TRP A 129 -7.51 18.03 4.85
C TRP A 129 -9.03 17.80 4.90
N VAL A 130 -9.62 17.86 6.10
CA VAL A 130 -11.08 17.71 6.28
C VAL A 130 -11.83 18.82 5.56
N MET A 131 -11.37 20.07 5.68
CA MET A 131 -11.93 21.21 4.94
C MET A 131 -11.75 21.04 3.42
N SER A 132 -10.57 20.62 2.96
CA SER A 132 -10.29 20.39 1.54
C SER A 132 -11.18 19.29 0.97
N LEU A 133 -11.45 18.22 1.71
CA LEU A 133 -12.34 17.15 1.29
C LEU A 133 -13.79 17.64 1.18
N GLY A 134 -14.26 18.42 2.17
CA GLY A 134 -15.59 19.04 2.10
C GLY A 134 -15.74 20.03 0.94
N GLY A 135 -14.72 20.87 0.73
CA GLY A 135 -14.66 21.80 -0.41
C GLY A 135 -14.62 21.09 -1.75
N PHE A 136 -13.90 19.98 -1.85
CA PHE A 136 -13.88 19.14 -3.05
C PHE A 136 -15.24 18.50 -3.34
N ILE A 137 -15.94 18.00 -2.31
CA ILE A 137 -17.30 17.48 -2.45
C ILE A 137 -18.24 18.57 -2.98
N ILE A 138 -18.19 19.78 -2.40
CA ILE A 138 -18.99 20.93 -2.86
C ILE A 138 -18.67 21.27 -4.32
N LEU A 139 -17.38 21.29 -4.68
CA LEU A 139 -16.96 21.54 -6.06
C LEU A 139 -17.52 20.48 -7.03
N CYS A 140 -17.49 19.20 -6.65
CA CYS A 140 -18.07 18.11 -7.45
C CYS A 140 -19.59 18.26 -7.61
N ILE A 141 -20.31 18.72 -6.57
CA ILE A 141 -21.75 18.97 -6.64
C ILE A 141 -22.05 20.07 -7.67
N LEU A 142 -21.25 21.13 -7.69
CA LEU A 142 -21.41 22.27 -8.59
C LEU A 142 -21.03 21.94 -10.05
N LEU A 143 -19.97 21.14 -10.24
CA LEU A 143 -19.47 20.80 -11.58
C LEU A 143 -20.25 19.68 -12.27
N ARG A 144 -20.92 18.79 -11.51
CA ARG A 144 -21.72 17.70 -12.07
C ARG A 144 -22.94 18.26 -12.82
N GLU A 145 -23.16 17.80 -14.04
CA GLU A 145 -24.34 18.19 -14.83
C GLU A 145 -25.66 17.74 -14.19
N PRO A 146 -26.76 18.50 -14.35
CA PRO A 146 -28.09 18.08 -13.93
C PRO A 146 -28.47 16.70 -14.48
N SER A 147 -29.11 15.88 -13.62
CA SER A 147 -29.55 14.53 -14.00
C SER A 147 -30.62 14.61 -15.07
N ALA A 148 -30.72 13.62 -15.97
CA ALA A 148 -31.91 13.52 -16.79
C ALA A 148 -33.11 13.11 -15.96
N LEU A 149 -34.27 13.57 -16.42
CA LEU A 149 -35.57 13.19 -15.88
C LEU A 149 -35.90 11.77 -16.34
N VAL A 150 -36.49 11.02 -15.44
CA VAL A 150 -36.82 9.61 -15.64
C VAL A 150 -38.33 9.46 -15.45
N ASP A 151 -38.97 8.70 -16.34
CA ASP A 151 -40.40 8.37 -16.26
C ASP A 151 -40.70 7.38 -15.12
N ASP A 152 -41.97 7.16 -14.79
CA ASP A 152 -42.44 6.24 -13.73
C ASP A 152 -41.92 4.80 -13.91
N LYS A 153 -41.52 4.44 -15.14
CA LYS A 153 -40.94 3.13 -15.50
C LYS A 153 -39.42 3.07 -15.41
N GLY A 154 -38.74 4.14 -14.98
CA GLY A 154 -37.28 4.16 -14.88
C GLY A 154 -36.55 4.45 -16.20
N ILE A 155 -37.26 4.93 -17.24
CA ILE A 155 -36.68 5.22 -18.56
C ILE A 155 -36.40 6.73 -18.67
N VAL A 156 -35.22 7.09 -19.18
CA VAL A 156 -34.83 8.49 -19.41
C VAL A 156 -35.77 9.15 -20.41
N LEU A 157 -36.31 10.31 -20.04
CA LEU A 157 -37.14 11.12 -20.92
C LEU A 157 -36.27 11.75 -22.01
N LEU A 158 -36.63 11.53 -23.26
CA LEU A 158 -35.96 12.11 -24.42
C LEU A 158 -36.85 13.21 -25.02
N ASP A 159 -36.22 14.32 -25.41
CA ASP A 159 -36.88 15.36 -26.20
C ASP A 159 -37.08 14.88 -27.65
N SER A 160 -37.81 15.66 -28.43
CA SER A 160 -38.09 15.51 -29.86
C SER A 160 -36.84 15.26 -30.72
N PHE A 161 -35.66 15.67 -30.24
CA PHE A 161 -34.36 15.47 -30.89
C PHE A 161 -33.59 14.23 -30.39
N SER A 162 -34.22 13.35 -29.60
CA SER A 162 -33.58 12.19 -28.95
C SER A 162 -32.47 12.57 -27.95
N GLU A 163 -32.50 13.78 -27.40
CA GLU A 163 -31.60 14.20 -26.32
C GLU A 163 -32.28 14.03 -24.95
N PRO A 164 -31.55 13.64 -23.89
CA PRO A 164 -32.12 13.45 -22.56
C PRO A 164 -32.59 14.79 -21.97
N VAL A 165 -33.86 14.85 -21.57
CA VAL A 165 -34.46 16.02 -20.90
C VAL A 165 -33.87 16.12 -19.50
N ARG A 166 -33.14 17.20 -19.22
CA ARG A 166 -32.45 17.40 -17.94
C ARG A 166 -33.23 18.27 -16.97
N GLU A 167 -33.06 17.99 -15.69
CA GLU A 167 -33.58 18.86 -14.64
C GLU A 167 -32.89 20.25 -14.67
N SER A 168 -33.55 21.28 -14.15
CA SER A 168 -32.94 22.61 -14.03
C SER A 168 -31.73 22.58 -13.08
N PHE A 169 -30.78 23.51 -13.23
CA PHE A 169 -29.65 23.60 -12.30
C PHE A 169 -30.10 23.80 -10.84
N GLY A 170 -31.14 24.61 -10.60
CA GLY A 170 -31.69 24.83 -9.26
C GLY A 170 -32.27 23.57 -8.63
N SER A 171 -33.06 22.80 -9.40
CA SER A 171 -33.60 21.52 -8.93
C SER A 171 -32.49 20.49 -8.72
N ALA A 172 -31.45 20.47 -9.55
CA ALA A 172 -30.28 19.60 -9.38
C ALA A 172 -29.53 19.87 -8.07
N MET A 173 -29.43 21.13 -7.65
CA MET A 173 -28.80 21.46 -6.36
C MET A 173 -29.64 20.96 -5.18
N MET A 174 -30.97 21.04 -5.29
CA MET A 174 -31.90 20.55 -4.26
C MET A 174 -31.92 19.02 -4.18
N SER A 175 -31.90 18.32 -5.32
CA SER A 175 -31.86 16.85 -5.37
C SER A 175 -30.57 16.28 -4.76
N ARG A 176 -29.49 17.09 -4.71
CA ARG A 176 -28.19 16.75 -4.11
C ARG A 176 -28.05 17.20 -2.64
N SER A 177 -29.14 17.56 -1.98
CA SER A 177 -29.14 18.10 -0.61
C SER A 177 -28.38 17.24 0.41
N THR A 178 -28.46 15.91 0.34
CA THR A 178 -27.69 15.00 1.20
C THR A 178 -26.18 15.20 1.04
N TRP A 179 -25.70 15.37 -0.19
CA TRP A 179 -24.27 15.60 -0.46
C TRP A 179 -23.83 17.00 -0.05
N TRP A 180 -24.70 18.00 -0.16
CA TRP A 180 -24.47 19.33 0.40
C TRP A 180 -24.28 19.27 1.91
N ILE A 181 -25.15 18.56 2.62
CA ILE A 181 -25.05 18.37 4.08
C ILE A 181 -23.71 17.72 4.43
N VAL A 182 -23.28 16.69 3.69
CA VAL A 182 -21.98 16.05 3.89
C VAL A 182 -20.84 17.05 3.66
N GLY A 183 -20.79 17.72 2.51
CA GLY A 183 -19.74 18.68 2.17
C GLY A 183 -19.62 19.82 3.20
N ILE A 184 -20.75 20.42 3.58
CA ILE A 184 -20.81 21.49 4.58
C ILE A 184 -20.40 20.98 5.96
N SER A 185 -20.79 19.76 6.35
CA SER A 185 -20.39 19.17 7.63
C SER A 185 -18.88 18.96 7.71
N PHE A 186 -18.23 18.54 6.62
CA PHE A 186 -16.78 18.41 6.55
C PHE A 186 -16.09 19.79 6.63
N VAL A 187 -16.54 20.78 5.85
CA VAL A 187 -15.98 22.14 5.94
C VAL A 187 -16.17 22.73 7.34
N GLY A 188 -17.38 22.60 7.90
CA GLY A 188 -17.73 23.13 9.22
C GLY A 188 -16.94 22.47 10.36
N SER A 189 -16.81 21.13 10.35
CA SER A 189 -16.02 20.41 11.36
C SER A 189 -14.53 20.74 11.28
N GLY A 190 -13.97 20.83 10.07
CA GLY A 190 -12.58 21.24 9.86
C GLY A 190 -12.33 22.69 10.28
N CYS A 191 -13.23 23.61 9.94
CA CYS A 191 -13.16 25.02 10.34
C CYS A 191 -13.30 25.20 11.86
N ALA A 192 -14.28 24.56 12.48
CA ALA A 192 -14.45 24.58 13.94
C ALA A 192 -13.24 24.01 14.67
N GLY A 193 -12.65 22.92 14.15
CA GLY A 193 -11.39 22.37 14.64
C GLY A 193 -10.23 23.36 14.51
N TRP A 194 -10.12 24.03 13.36
CA TRP A 194 -9.07 25.01 13.09
C TRP A 194 -9.16 26.24 14.01
N CYS A 195 -10.34 26.85 14.15
CA CYS A 195 -10.56 28.01 15.02
C CYS A 195 -10.30 27.70 16.51
N ARG A 196 -10.46 26.44 16.94
CA ARG A 196 -10.15 25.99 18.30
C ARG A 196 -8.65 25.81 18.57
N LEU A 197 -7.80 25.80 17.54
CA LEU A 197 -6.34 25.67 17.70
C LEU A 197 -5.66 27.00 18.06
N ASP A 198 -6.32 28.13 17.83
CA ASP A 198 -5.69 29.45 17.71
C ASP A 198 -5.53 30.24 19.03
N LYS A 199 -5.65 29.59 20.20
CA LYS A 199 -5.63 30.30 21.50
C LYS A 199 -4.51 29.92 22.46
N SER A 200 -3.71 28.89 22.15
CA SER A 200 -2.78 28.32 23.14
C SER A 200 -1.30 28.43 22.76
N GLY A 201 -0.94 28.86 21.55
CA GLY A 201 0.46 28.90 21.08
C GLY A 201 1.18 27.53 21.00
N ARG A 202 0.54 26.45 21.47
CA ARG A 202 1.07 25.07 21.42
C ARG A 202 0.51 24.36 20.20
N THR A 203 1.40 23.86 19.33
CA THR A 203 1.01 23.00 18.21
C THR A 203 0.45 21.68 18.76
N LYS A 204 -0.87 21.49 18.68
CA LYS A 204 -1.49 20.19 18.99
C LYS A 204 -1.08 19.18 17.91
N VAL A 205 -0.60 18.03 18.34
CA VAL A 205 -0.19 16.93 17.47
C VAL A 205 -0.97 15.67 17.82
N VAL A 206 -1.27 14.86 16.82
CA VAL A 206 -1.93 13.55 16.95
C VAL A 206 -1.01 12.48 16.39
N SER A 207 -1.03 11.27 16.97
CA SER A 207 -0.27 10.14 16.44
C SER A 207 -0.72 9.80 15.02
N ALA A 208 0.23 9.65 14.09
CA ALA A 208 -0.08 9.23 12.72
C ALA A 208 -0.86 7.91 12.68
N THR A 209 -0.59 6.99 13.63
CA THR A 209 -1.33 5.72 13.75
C THR A 209 -2.82 5.95 14.00
N SER A 210 -3.17 6.91 14.86
CA SER A 210 -4.56 7.22 15.19
C SER A 210 -5.29 7.90 14.02
N THR A 211 -4.57 8.71 13.23
CA THR A 211 -5.10 9.32 12.01
C THR A 211 -5.53 8.29 10.96
N VAL A 212 -4.93 7.09 10.94
CA VAL A 212 -5.32 6.01 10.02
C VAL A 212 -6.34 5.07 10.65
N LEU A 213 -6.13 4.66 11.91
CA LEU A 213 -6.98 3.67 12.57
C LEU A 213 -8.41 4.17 12.81
N VAL A 214 -8.58 5.45 13.18
CA VAL A 214 -9.91 5.99 13.46
C VAL A 214 -10.79 6.00 12.21
N PRO A 215 -10.36 6.56 11.06
CA PRO A 215 -11.13 6.45 9.82
C PRO A 215 -11.40 5.00 9.40
N LEU A 216 -10.44 4.10 9.56
CA LEU A 216 -10.64 2.68 9.26
C LEU A 216 -11.74 2.06 10.13
N GLY A 217 -11.75 2.38 11.43
CA GLY A 217 -12.80 1.95 12.35
C GLY A 217 -14.17 2.52 11.98
N VAL A 218 -14.24 3.78 11.53
CA VAL A 218 -15.49 4.38 11.01
C VAL A 218 -15.97 3.64 9.76
N LEU A 219 -15.09 3.28 8.84
CA LEU A 219 -15.45 2.48 7.66
C LEU A 219 -15.97 1.10 8.04
N VAL A 220 -15.33 0.40 8.99
CA VAL A 220 -15.81 -0.90 9.46
C VAL A 220 -17.16 -0.77 10.18
N ALA A 221 -17.33 0.25 11.01
CA ALA A 221 -18.61 0.52 11.68
C ALA A 221 -19.72 0.86 10.67
N SER A 222 -19.39 1.53 9.57
CA SER A 222 -20.36 1.88 8.53
C SER A 222 -21.00 0.65 7.88
N LEU A 223 -20.32 -0.50 7.82
CA LEU A 223 -20.86 -1.75 7.28
C LEU A 223 -22.11 -2.24 8.03
N TRP A 224 -22.28 -1.83 9.29
CA TRP A 224 -23.39 -2.24 10.15
C TRP A 224 -24.59 -1.29 10.11
N VAL A 225 -24.40 -0.09 9.55
CA VAL A 225 -25.39 0.99 9.58
C VAL A 225 -25.82 1.41 8.17
N ALA A 226 -24.87 1.54 7.26
CA ALA A 226 -25.12 2.01 5.91
C ALA A 226 -25.66 0.89 5.00
N PRO A 227 -26.76 1.13 4.25
CA PRO A 227 -27.33 0.17 3.32
C PRO A 227 -26.52 0.16 2.01
N TYR A 228 -25.33 -0.44 2.05
CA TYR A 228 -24.51 -0.62 0.84
C TYR A 228 -25.07 -1.69 -0.12
N GLY A 229 -26.05 -2.48 0.33
CA GLY A 229 -26.66 -3.58 -0.38
C GLY A 229 -26.21 -4.96 0.13
N HIS A 230 -27.13 -5.91 0.09
CA HIS A 230 -26.87 -7.32 0.35
C HIS A 230 -26.62 -8.06 -0.97
N TYR A 231 -25.38 -8.50 -1.17
CA TYR A 231 -24.99 -9.30 -2.33
C TYR A 231 -24.29 -10.57 -1.84
N ALA A 232 -24.99 -11.70 -1.94
CA ALA A 232 -24.52 -12.99 -1.43
C ALA A 232 -24.98 -14.13 -2.33
N TYR A 233 -24.40 -15.31 -2.13
CA TYR A 233 -24.92 -16.55 -2.68
C TYR A 233 -25.51 -17.36 -1.52
N SER A 234 -26.74 -17.85 -1.68
CA SER A 234 -27.36 -18.82 -0.79
C SER A 234 -27.84 -19.98 -1.66
N ASP A 235 -27.39 -21.20 -1.36
CA ASP A 235 -27.83 -22.42 -2.05
C ASP A 235 -27.68 -22.39 -3.58
N GLY A 236 -26.63 -21.73 -4.08
CA GLY A 236 -26.35 -21.58 -5.51
C GLY A 236 -27.15 -20.50 -6.23
N LEU A 237 -28.06 -19.80 -5.53
CA LEU A 237 -28.77 -18.64 -6.04
C LEU A 237 -28.09 -17.35 -5.59
N PHE A 238 -27.93 -16.42 -6.55
CA PHE A 238 -27.38 -15.10 -6.27
C PHE A 238 -28.48 -14.18 -5.74
N ILE A 239 -28.25 -13.58 -4.58
CA ILE A 239 -29.13 -12.61 -3.93
C ILE A 239 -28.57 -11.21 -4.19
N ALA A 240 -29.41 -10.30 -4.66
CA ALA A 240 -29.06 -8.91 -4.94
C ALA A 240 -30.13 -7.95 -4.42
N GLU A 241 -29.87 -7.37 -3.24
CA GLU A 241 -30.81 -6.48 -2.55
C GLU A 241 -30.10 -5.16 -2.21
N PRO A 242 -30.10 -4.17 -3.12
CA PRO A 242 -29.35 -2.93 -2.95
C PRO A 242 -29.76 -2.06 -1.75
N GLY A 243 -30.99 -2.22 -1.24
CA GLY A 243 -31.52 -1.45 -0.11
C GLY A 243 -31.22 -2.04 1.26
N GLU A 244 -30.62 -3.23 1.31
CA GLU A 244 -30.31 -3.92 2.56
C GLU A 244 -28.89 -3.64 3.07
N ARG A 245 -28.59 -4.11 4.28
CA ARG A 245 -27.26 -4.00 4.88
C ARG A 245 -26.33 -5.07 4.29
N VAL A 246 -25.02 -4.80 4.42
CA VAL A 246 -23.98 -5.72 3.96
C VAL A 246 -24.14 -7.09 4.60
N ALA A 247 -23.93 -8.15 3.82
CA ALA A 247 -23.99 -9.53 4.30
C ALA A 247 -23.08 -9.76 5.52
N LEU A 248 -23.58 -10.54 6.50
CA LEU A 248 -22.82 -10.87 7.71
C LEU A 248 -21.50 -11.61 7.42
N SER A 249 -21.47 -12.39 6.34
CA SER A 249 -20.27 -13.06 5.81
C SER A 249 -19.17 -12.08 5.38
N THR A 250 -19.46 -10.78 5.28
CA THR A 250 -18.52 -9.70 5.01
C THR A 250 -18.33 -8.77 6.21
N ALA A 251 -19.42 -8.35 6.86
CA ALA A 251 -19.36 -7.44 8.00
C ALA A 251 -18.61 -8.04 9.21
N ILE A 252 -18.84 -9.33 9.51
CA ILE A 252 -18.22 -10.01 10.65
C ILE A 252 -16.70 -10.17 10.44
N PRO A 253 -16.20 -10.71 9.31
CA PRO A 253 -14.75 -10.81 9.10
C PRO A 253 -14.02 -9.47 9.17
N TRP A 254 -14.54 -8.41 8.55
CA TRP A 254 -13.92 -7.08 8.63
C TRP A 254 -13.87 -6.53 10.06
N THR A 255 -14.91 -6.80 10.86
CA THR A 255 -14.93 -6.41 12.28
C THR A 255 -13.85 -7.14 13.06
N TRP A 256 -13.72 -8.45 12.88
CA TRP A 256 -12.66 -9.24 13.53
C TRP A 256 -11.27 -8.86 13.06
N LEU A 257 -11.08 -8.58 11.77
CA LEU A 257 -9.80 -8.10 11.25
C LEU A 257 -9.42 -6.75 11.86
N TYR A 258 -10.36 -5.84 12.05
CA TYR A 258 -10.09 -4.56 12.72
C TYR A 258 -9.71 -4.75 14.19
N LEU A 259 -10.40 -5.63 14.91
CA LEU A 259 -10.04 -5.99 16.29
C LEU A 259 -8.67 -6.67 16.36
N LEU A 260 -8.37 -7.56 15.42
CA LEU A 260 -7.07 -8.23 15.28
C LEU A 260 -5.96 -7.21 15.02
N LEU A 261 -6.18 -6.22 14.15
CA LEU A 261 -5.25 -5.13 13.89
C LEU A 261 -4.92 -4.35 15.17
N ILE A 262 -5.95 -3.98 15.94
CA ILE A 262 -5.77 -3.27 17.21
C ILE A 262 -5.03 -4.15 18.22
N GLY A 263 -5.46 -5.40 18.39
CA GLY A 263 -4.88 -6.34 19.35
C GLY A 263 -3.40 -6.61 19.07
N THR A 264 -3.06 -6.87 17.81
CA THR A 264 -1.68 -7.12 17.38
C THR A 264 -0.83 -5.85 17.43
N MET A 265 -1.41 -4.67 17.19
CA MET A 265 -0.71 -3.40 17.43
C MET A 265 -0.39 -3.19 18.91
N VAL A 266 -1.35 -3.42 19.81
CA VAL A 266 -1.13 -3.31 21.26
C VAL A 266 -0.08 -4.32 21.72
N LEU A 267 -0.16 -5.57 21.23
CA LEU A 267 0.86 -6.59 21.48
C LEU A 267 2.24 -6.14 21.00
N GLY A 268 2.34 -5.60 19.78
CA GLY A 268 3.60 -5.08 19.25
C GLY A 268 4.18 -3.95 20.10
N ARG A 269 3.33 -3.07 20.67
CA ARG A 269 3.77 -2.03 21.60
C ARG A 269 4.28 -2.60 22.92
N PHE A 270 3.63 -3.64 23.44
CA PHE A 270 4.06 -4.33 24.66
C PHE A 270 5.39 -5.07 24.47
N VAL A 271 5.55 -5.81 23.37
CA VAL A 271 6.80 -6.52 23.03
C VAL A 271 7.94 -5.53 22.75
N ARG A 272 7.62 -4.33 22.25
CA ARG A 272 8.63 -3.29 22.03
C ARG A 272 9.30 -2.81 23.32
N SER A 273 8.59 -2.83 24.45
CA SER A 273 9.15 -2.46 25.75
C SER A 273 9.95 -3.57 26.43
N SER A 274 10.02 -4.77 25.86
CA SER A 274 10.78 -5.90 26.39
C SER A 274 12.08 -6.13 25.63
N ASP A 275 12.97 -6.95 26.20
CA ASP A 275 14.25 -7.32 25.61
C ASP A 275 14.10 -8.10 24.28
N LEU A 276 12.90 -8.62 24.00
CA LEU A 276 12.58 -9.36 22.79
C LEU A 276 12.33 -8.45 21.57
N ALA A 277 12.33 -7.14 21.72
CA ALA A 277 11.97 -6.19 20.66
C ALA A 277 12.80 -6.37 19.38
N ALA A 278 14.10 -6.64 19.50
CA ALA A 278 14.98 -6.83 18.34
C ALA A 278 14.66 -8.12 17.58
N ILE A 279 14.41 -9.21 18.32
CA ILE A 279 14.01 -10.50 17.76
C ILE A 279 12.65 -10.37 17.08
N ALA A 280 11.67 -9.76 17.76
CA ALA A 280 10.33 -9.56 17.23
C ALA A 280 10.32 -8.73 15.93
N LYS A 281 11.10 -7.65 15.86
CA LYS A 281 11.25 -6.86 14.61
C LYS A 281 11.85 -7.70 13.48
N THR A 282 12.87 -8.50 13.78
CA THR A 282 13.50 -9.39 12.81
C THR A 282 12.50 -10.43 12.30
N LEU A 283 11.76 -11.07 13.20
CA LEU A 283 10.73 -12.05 12.85
C LEU A 283 9.62 -11.44 11.99
N VAL A 284 9.14 -10.23 12.31
CA VAL A 284 8.10 -9.56 11.52
C VAL A 284 8.62 -9.19 10.13
N ASN A 285 9.85 -8.70 10.01
CA ASN A 285 10.45 -8.40 8.71
C ASN A 285 10.63 -9.66 7.85
N VAL A 286 11.13 -10.75 8.45
CA VAL A 286 11.27 -12.05 7.77
C VAL A 286 9.90 -12.59 7.39
N SER A 287 8.88 -12.44 8.24
CA SER A 287 7.50 -12.85 7.95
C SER A 287 6.90 -12.05 6.80
N TRP A 288 7.16 -10.74 6.69
CA TRP A 288 6.76 -9.95 5.53
C TRP A 288 7.38 -10.48 4.24
N LEU A 289 8.69 -10.79 4.26
CA LEU A 289 9.41 -11.33 3.10
C LEU A 289 8.86 -12.70 2.66
N ILE A 290 8.53 -13.57 3.61
CA ILE A 290 8.04 -14.93 3.37
C ILE A 290 6.54 -14.96 3.06
N SER A 291 5.77 -13.96 3.51
CA SER A 291 4.30 -13.97 3.41
C SER A 291 3.75 -14.19 2.01
N PRO A 292 4.26 -13.57 0.91
CA PRO A 292 3.71 -13.83 -0.42
C PRO A 292 3.83 -15.32 -0.82
N PHE A 293 4.92 -15.97 -0.42
CA PHE A 293 5.15 -17.39 -0.70
C PHE A 293 4.23 -18.28 0.13
N VAL A 294 4.11 -18.04 1.43
CA VAL A 294 3.23 -18.84 2.31
C VAL A 294 1.77 -18.62 1.95
N LEU A 295 1.34 -17.38 1.76
CA LEU A 295 -0.04 -17.07 1.39
C LEU A 295 -0.42 -17.74 0.07
N TYR A 296 0.43 -17.62 -0.95
CA TYR A 296 0.14 -18.24 -2.23
C TYR A 296 0.22 -19.77 -2.16
N TRP A 297 1.35 -20.34 -1.75
CA TRP A 297 1.60 -21.78 -1.88
C TRP A 297 0.97 -22.64 -0.79
N VAL A 298 0.84 -22.13 0.43
CA VAL A 298 0.32 -22.91 1.57
C VAL A 298 -1.17 -22.67 1.77
N ILE A 299 -1.61 -21.42 1.63
CA ILE A 299 -3.00 -21.04 1.95
C ILE A 299 -3.88 -21.07 0.71
N LEU A 300 -3.48 -20.41 -0.38
CA LEU A 300 -4.38 -20.17 -1.53
C LEU A 300 -4.31 -21.22 -2.64
N ARG A 301 -3.16 -21.89 -2.86
CA ARG A 301 -2.93 -22.67 -4.09
C ARG A 301 -3.59 -24.04 -4.13
N ASP A 302 -3.50 -24.87 -3.08
CA ASP A 302 -4.05 -26.24 -3.15
C ASP A 302 -4.67 -26.69 -1.82
N PRO A 303 -5.82 -27.40 -1.85
CA PRO A 303 -6.42 -27.97 -0.65
C PRO A 303 -5.77 -29.24 -0.14
N ASP A 304 -5.14 -30.02 -1.02
CA ASP A 304 -4.45 -31.26 -0.67
C ASP A 304 -2.96 -31.10 -0.97
N PHE A 305 -2.19 -30.88 0.10
CA PHE A 305 -0.74 -30.94 0.01
C PHE A 305 -0.35 -32.38 -0.34
N ASP A 306 0.09 -32.62 -1.58
CA ASP A 306 0.46 -33.95 -2.05
C ASP A 306 1.78 -34.38 -1.41
N TYR A 307 1.67 -34.94 -0.20
CA TYR A 307 2.81 -35.49 0.55
C TYR A 307 3.55 -36.58 -0.24
N ALA A 308 2.86 -37.30 -1.14
CA ALA A 308 3.51 -38.30 -1.99
C ALA A 308 4.41 -37.63 -3.04
N HIS A 309 3.97 -36.52 -3.65
CA HIS A 309 4.82 -35.72 -4.54
C HIS A 309 6.01 -35.10 -3.80
N VAL A 310 5.80 -34.60 -2.58
CA VAL A 310 6.89 -34.03 -1.77
C VAL A 310 7.95 -35.07 -1.45
N VAL A 311 7.54 -36.26 -1.01
CA VAL A 311 8.48 -37.34 -0.64
C VAL A 311 9.16 -37.95 -1.87
N SER A 312 8.45 -38.06 -3.01
CA SER A 312 9.00 -38.70 -4.22
C SER A 312 9.82 -37.76 -5.11
N THR A 313 9.53 -36.46 -5.09
CA THR A 313 10.12 -35.50 -6.04
C THR A 313 10.86 -34.37 -5.32
N ASP A 314 10.20 -33.68 -4.38
CA ASP A 314 10.79 -32.49 -3.77
C ASP A 314 11.95 -32.82 -2.83
N LEU A 315 11.78 -33.80 -1.94
CA LEU A 315 12.80 -34.20 -0.97
C LEU A 315 14.04 -34.77 -1.68
N PRO A 316 13.93 -35.71 -2.64
CA PRO A 316 15.09 -36.17 -3.41
C PRO A 316 15.78 -35.06 -4.18
N MET A 317 15.03 -34.11 -4.76
CA MET A 317 15.62 -32.97 -5.47
C MET A 317 16.37 -32.04 -4.51
N GLY A 318 15.80 -31.72 -3.35
CA GLY A 318 16.45 -30.91 -2.30
C GLY A 318 17.72 -31.57 -1.78
N ILE A 319 17.68 -32.88 -1.50
CA ILE A 319 18.86 -33.67 -1.12
C ILE A 319 19.92 -33.63 -2.22
N LEU A 320 19.53 -33.87 -3.48
CA LEU A 320 20.47 -33.91 -4.60
C LEU A 320 21.17 -32.55 -4.80
N PHE A 321 20.43 -31.45 -4.83
CA PHE A 321 21.01 -30.10 -4.95
C PHE A 321 21.78 -29.68 -3.70
N GLY A 322 21.33 -30.08 -2.52
CA GLY A 322 22.03 -29.86 -1.25
C GLY A 322 23.41 -30.50 -1.27
N PHE A 323 23.49 -31.80 -1.58
CA PHE A 323 24.76 -32.53 -1.63
C PHE A 323 25.64 -32.12 -2.80
N LEU A 324 25.13 -32.12 -4.04
CA LEU A 324 25.93 -31.76 -5.22
C LEU A 324 26.40 -30.31 -5.15
N GLY A 325 25.51 -29.39 -4.74
CA GLY A 325 25.87 -27.99 -4.55
C GLY A 325 26.93 -27.81 -3.46
N SER A 326 26.85 -28.57 -2.36
CA SER A 326 27.88 -28.56 -1.31
C SER A 326 29.24 -29.01 -1.82
N ILE A 327 29.29 -30.08 -2.63
CA ILE A 327 30.53 -30.58 -3.24
C ILE A 327 31.13 -29.50 -4.17
N ILE A 328 30.29 -28.93 -5.03
CA ILE A 328 30.70 -27.89 -5.99
C ILE A 328 31.22 -26.65 -5.26
N LEU A 329 30.50 -26.14 -4.26
CA LEU A 329 30.91 -24.96 -3.48
C LEU A 329 32.17 -25.25 -2.65
N TRP A 330 32.31 -26.45 -2.10
CA TRP A 330 33.52 -26.85 -1.39
C TRP A 330 34.73 -26.87 -2.32
N TRP A 331 34.57 -27.35 -3.56
CA TRP A 331 35.61 -27.34 -4.57
C TRP A 331 35.96 -25.91 -5.01
N LEU A 332 34.96 -25.09 -5.34
CA LEU A 332 35.15 -23.69 -5.76
C LEU A 332 35.87 -22.85 -4.72
N THR A 333 35.57 -23.06 -3.44
CA THR A 333 36.24 -22.35 -2.35
C THR A 333 37.65 -22.86 -2.04
N ARG A 334 38.04 -24.04 -2.54
CA ARG A 334 39.39 -24.60 -2.39
C ARG A 334 40.35 -24.04 -3.43
N SER A 335 39.90 -23.82 -4.66
CA SER A 335 40.72 -23.30 -5.76
C SER A 335 40.68 -21.78 -5.81
N ALA A 336 41.79 -21.13 -5.46
CA ALA A 336 41.98 -19.67 -5.52
C ALA A 336 42.27 -19.16 -6.94
N GLY A 337 41.57 -19.68 -7.96
CA GLY A 337 41.97 -19.51 -9.37
C GLY A 337 40.89 -18.88 -10.26
N GLU A 338 41.34 -18.33 -11.38
CA GLU A 338 40.51 -17.86 -12.49
C GLU A 338 39.56 -18.96 -13.01
N THR A 339 39.99 -20.22 -12.91
CA THR A 339 39.19 -21.41 -13.22
C THR A 339 37.90 -21.51 -12.41
N ALA A 340 37.92 -21.15 -11.12
CA ALA A 340 36.72 -21.16 -10.27
C ALA A 340 35.73 -20.06 -10.66
N ARG A 341 36.24 -18.89 -11.06
CA ARG A 341 35.42 -17.77 -11.53
C ARG A 341 34.76 -18.09 -12.86
N ILE A 342 35.51 -18.69 -13.80
CA ILE A 342 34.97 -19.17 -15.08
C ILE A 342 33.86 -20.19 -14.84
N PHE A 343 34.08 -21.16 -13.93
CA PHE A 343 33.06 -22.16 -13.62
C PHE A 343 31.79 -21.53 -13.01
N ALA A 344 31.93 -20.56 -12.11
CA ALA A 344 30.80 -19.82 -11.55
C ALA A 344 30.01 -19.06 -12.64
N VAL A 345 30.70 -18.41 -13.58
CA VAL A 345 30.06 -17.75 -14.73
C VAL A 345 29.34 -18.76 -15.64
N CYS A 346 29.92 -19.94 -15.88
CA CYS A 346 29.25 -21.02 -16.62
C CYS A 346 27.97 -21.49 -15.90
N LEU A 347 27.98 -21.62 -14.57
CA LEU A 347 26.78 -21.95 -13.79
C LEU A 347 25.69 -20.88 -13.92
N VAL A 348 26.07 -19.59 -13.94
CA VAL A 348 25.13 -18.48 -14.23
C VAL A 348 24.57 -18.61 -15.64
N GLY A 349 25.40 -18.94 -16.63
CA GLY A 349 24.96 -19.20 -18.00
C GLY A 349 23.95 -20.35 -18.09
N ILE A 350 24.21 -21.47 -17.39
CA ILE A 350 23.29 -22.61 -17.30
C ILE A 350 21.98 -22.20 -16.61
N ALA A 351 22.05 -21.46 -15.50
CA ALA A 351 20.87 -20.96 -14.81
C ALA A 351 20.04 -20.05 -15.74
N GLY A 352 20.68 -19.06 -16.36
CA GLY A 352 20.05 -18.14 -17.32
C GLY A 352 19.41 -18.89 -18.50
N PHE A 353 20.11 -19.87 -19.07
CA PHE A 353 19.58 -20.71 -20.13
C PHE A 353 18.30 -21.44 -19.71
N ASN A 354 18.25 -22.03 -18.51
CA ASN A 354 17.05 -22.71 -18.01
C ASN A 354 15.83 -21.76 -17.89
N TRP A 355 16.05 -20.48 -17.61
CA TRP A 355 15.00 -19.47 -17.57
C TRP A 355 14.58 -18.99 -18.97
N VAL A 356 15.53 -18.84 -19.90
CA VAL A 356 15.22 -18.52 -21.30
C VAL A 356 14.45 -19.67 -21.95
N ALA A 357 14.92 -20.90 -21.78
CA ALA A 357 14.25 -22.10 -22.29
C ALA A 357 12.82 -22.25 -21.72
N ALA A 358 12.61 -21.83 -20.47
CA ALA A 358 11.29 -21.77 -19.86
C ALA A 358 10.37 -20.76 -20.55
N ALA A 359 10.88 -19.55 -20.81
CA ALA A 359 10.11 -18.47 -21.43
C ALA A 359 9.65 -18.84 -22.85
N PHE A 360 10.49 -19.57 -23.59
CA PHE A 360 10.16 -20.06 -24.93
C PHE A 360 9.55 -21.47 -24.96
N GLY A 361 9.35 -22.12 -23.80
CA GLY A 361 8.72 -23.44 -23.70
C GLY A 361 9.50 -24.60 -24.31
N TRP A 362 10.84 -24.51 -24.40
CA TRP A 362 11.66 -25.53 -25.08
C TRP A 362 11.65 -26.90 -24.41
N TYR A 363 11.56 -26.95 -23.08
CA TYR A 363 11.36 -28.21 -22.35
C TYR A 363 10.66 -27.98 -21.00
N PRO A 364 9.87 -28.96 -20.53
CA PRO A 364 9.23 -28.91 -19.23
C PRO A 364 10.28 -29.14 -18.14
N MET A 365 10.38 -28.21 -17.20
CA MET A 365 11.24 -28.34 -16.02
C MET A 365 10.54 -27.72 -14.83
N LEU A 366 10.60 -28.41 -13.68
CA LEU A 366 10.03 -27.94 -12.43
C LEU A 366 10.63 -26.59 -12.04
N GLN A 367 9.78 -25.64 -11.66
CA GLN A 367 10.21 -24.29 -11.28
C GLN A 367 11.18 -24.31 -10.08
N LYS A 368 11.01 -25.26 -9.16
CA LYS A 368 11.92 -25.49 -8.03
C LYS A 368 13.34 -25.79 -8.51
N ALA A 369 13.52 -26.68 -9.48
CA ALA A 369 14.83 -26.99 -10.04
C ALA A 369 15.49 -25.75 -10.69
N ARG A 370 14.71 -24.92 -11.40
CA ARG A 370 15.20 -23.66 -12.00
C ARG A 370 15.71 -22.67 -10.95
N ILE A 371 14.98 -22.57 -9.83
CA ILE A 371 15.38 -21.75 -8.69
C ILE A 371 16.64 -22.34 -8.03
N SER A 372 16.74 -23.66 -7.87
CA SER A 372 17.93 -24.31 -7.31
C SER A 372 19.20 -24.07 -8.14
N PHE A 373 19.12 -24.13 -9.47
CA PHE A 373 20.24 -23.76 -10.36
C PHE A 373 20.63 -22.29 -10.21
N LEU A 374 19.65 -21.38 -10.11
CA LEU A 374 19.90 -19.96 -9.91
C LEU A 374 20.58 -19.68 -8.56
N LEU A 375 20.08 -20.28 -7.48
CA LEU A 375 20.64 -20.15 -6.14
C LEU A 375 22.08 -20.71 -6.09
N LEU A 376 22.32 -21.85 -6.74
CA LEU A 376 23.66 -22.44 -6.83
C LEU A 376 24.62 -21.53 -7.59
N ALA A 377 24.16 -20.93 -8.69
CA ALA A 377 24.96 -19.98 -9.48
C ALA A 377 25.32 -18.73 -8.67
N ILE A 378 24.38 -18.16 -7.91
CA ILE A 378 24.63 -17.03 -7.02
C ILE A 378 25.62 -17.42 -5.91
N ALA A 379 25.43 -18.57 -5.27
CA ALA A 379 26.36 -19.07 -4.25
C ALA A 379 27.77 -19.31 -4.83
N ALA A 380 27.86 -19.80 -6.07
CA ALA A 380 29.12 -20.02 -6.77
C ALA A 380 29.84 -18.70 -7.08
N LEU A 381 29.12 -17.62 -7.43
CA LEU A 381 29.72 -16.29 -7.60
C LEU A 381 30.30 -15.73 -6.30
N LEU A 382 29.71 -16.09 -5.16
CA LEU A 382 30.17 -15.67 -3.84
C LEU A 382 31.35 -16.52 -3.33
N ALA A 383 31.50 -17.75 -3.83
CA ALA A 383 32.52 -18.71 -3.38
C ALA A 383 33.97 -18.17 -3.39
N PRO A 384 34.44 -17.40 -4.40
CA PRO A 384 35.79 -16.83 -4.40
C PRO A 384 36.11 -15.90 -3.22
N ASN A 385 35.08 -15.29 -2.60
CA ASN A 385 35.26 -14.40 -1.44
C ASN A 385 35.57 -15.17 -0.14
N PHE A 386 35.41 -16.49 -0.13
CA PHE A 386 35.61 -17.35 1.04
C PHE A 386 36.86 -18.25 0.91
N VAL A 387 37.77 -17.92 -0.02
CA VAL A 387 39.02 -18.64 -0.23
C VAL A 387 39.99 -18.41 0.94
N GLY A 388 40.67 -19.47 1.40
CA GLY A 388 41.78 -19.40 2.36
C GLY A 388 41.47 -19.86 3.79
N ASP A 389 40.24 -19.70 4.29
CA ASP A 389 39.87 -20.08 5.66
C ASP A 389 38.87 -21.26 5.69
N VAL A 390 39.31 -22.41 6.21
CA VAL A 390 38.52 -23.65 6.28
C VAL A 390 37.24 -23.45 7.11
N ALA A 391 37.27 -22.61 8.15
CA ALA A 391 36.09 -22.34 8.98
C ALA A 391 35.01 -21.57 8.19
N LYS A 392 35.41 -20.55 7.43
CA LYS A 392 34.50 -19.77 6.58
C LYS A 392 33.91 -20.60 5.44
N ARG A 393 34.71 -21.51 4.88
CA ARG A 393 34.26 -22.47 3.85
C ARG A 393 33.21 -23.43 4.36
N LYS A 394 33.45 -24.05 5.53
CA LYS A 394 32.46 -24.91 6.19
C LYS A 394 31.17 -24.14 6.47
N LYS A 395 31.26 -22.88 6.88
CA LYS A 395 30.10 -22.03 7.15
C LYS A 395 29.26 -21.79 5.89
N LEU A 396 29.88 -21.49 4.74
CA LEU A 396 29.17 -21.33 3.46
C LEU A 396 28.47 -22.62 3.03
N VAL A 397 29.16 -23.77 3.13
CA VAL A 397 28.59 -25.07 2.77
C VAL A 397 27.44 -25.46 3.69
N MET A 398 27.58 -25.23 5.00
CA MET A 398 26.50 -25.46 5.96
C MET A 398 25.29 -24.57 5.65
N TYR A 399 25.49 -23.30 5.35
CA TYR A 399 24.39 -22.41 4.97
C TYR A 399 23.70 -22.86 3.68
N TRP A 400 24.46 -23.30 2.68
CA TRP A 400 23.89 -23.87 1.46
C TRP A 400 23.04 -25.11 1.77
N LEU A 401 23.59 -26.06 2.53
CA LEU A 401 22.92 -27.30 2.89
C LEU A 401 21.61 -27.03 3.64
N THR A 402 21.61 -26.09 4.60
CA THR A 402 20.40 -25.69 5.35
C THR A 402 19.40 -24.86 4.54
N THR A 403 19.79 -24.33 3.38
CA THR A 403 18.87 -23.57 2.51
C THR A 403 18.16 -24.49 1.51
N MET A 404 18.78 -25.62 1.16
CA MET A 404 18.24 -26.60 0.20
C MET A 404 17.42 -27.73 0.86
N LEU A 405 17.72 -28.04 2.12
CA LEU A 405 16.97 -28.97 2.99
C LEU A 405 16.01 -28.17 3.87
#